data_AF-A0A7X5TYR9-F1
#
_entry.id   AF-A0A7X5TYR9-F1
#
_cell.length_a   1.000
_cell.length_b   1.000
_cell.length_c   1.000
_cell.angle_alpha   90.00
_cell.angle_beta   90.00
_cell.angle_gamma   90.00
#
_symmetry.space_group_name_H-M   'P 1'
#
loop_
_entity.id
_entity.type
_entity.pdbx_description
1 polymer ?
#
loop_
_entity_poly.entity_id
_entity_poly.type
_entity_poly.pdbx_seq_one_letter_code
_entity_poly.pdbx_strand_id
1 'polypeptide(L)'
;MHTTTLTGPRFADFFDTPLPRGLRELAGDMSWDDVATTFSGAGPLSLDDRTAAALASAPAPLAALTGLLYEQGCAVEMLNFHQLRAGGQTATFIRGTDGVRTEWAIGWSESPTESALRAFVACANRLA
;
A
#
# COMPACT_ATOMS: atom_id res chain seq x y z
N MET A 1 11.57 -23.48 -12.41
CA MET A 1 12.09 -23.03 -11.10
C MET A 1 13.37 -22.26 -11.35
N HIS A 2 13.32 -20.92 -11.29
CA HIS A 2 14.52 -20.09 -11.27
C HIS A 2 14.73 -19.63 -9.83
N THR A 3 15.71 -20.23 -9.16
CA THR A 3 16.16 -19.79 -7.84
C THR A 3 17.21 -18.71 -8.09
N THR A 4 16.77 -17.46 -8.18
CA THR A 4 17.68 -16.31 -8.25
C THR A 4 18.24 -16.09 -6.85
N THR A 5 19.54 -16.30 -6.68
CA THR A 5 20.31 -15.88 -5.51
C THR A 5 20.09 -14.38 -5.25
N LEU A 6 19.37 -14.05 -4.17
CA LEU A 6 19.22 -12.68 -3.68
C LEU A 6 20.50 -12.23 -2.98
N THR A 7 21.20 -11.27 -3.58
CA THR A 7 22.44 -10.70 -3.04
C THR A 7 22.20 -9.55 -2.03
N GLY A 8 20.93 -9.26 -1.68
CA GLY A 8 20.55 -8.16 -0.78
C GLY A 8 19.51 -8.56 0.27
N PRO A 9 19.20 -7.66 1.24
CA PRO A 9 18.20 -7.91 2.27
C PRO A 9 16.82 -8.18 1.66
N ARG A 10 16.08 -9.11 2.25
CA ARG A 10 14.75 -9.48 1.79
C ARG A 10 13.76 -8.41 2.22
N PHE A 11 12.67 -8.27 1.50
CA PHE A 11 11.60 -7.36 1.87
C PHE A 11 11.12 -7.55 3.32
N ALA A 12 11.01 -8.81 3.79
CA ALA A 12 10.59 -9.10 5.15
C ALA A 12 11.56 -8.58 6.24
N ASP A 13 12.85 -8.42 5.91
CA ASP A 13 13.89 -8.03 6.87
C ASP A 13 13.82 -6.54 7.26
N PHE A 14 13.02 -5.73 6.54
CA PHE A 14 12.86 -4.30 6.79
C PHE A 14 11.87 -3.96 7.90
N PHE A 15 11.15 -4.96 8.45
CA PHE A 15 10.07 -4.75 9.40
C PHE A 15 10.44 -5.25 10.79
N ASP A 16 10.03 -4.48 11.80
CA ASP A 16 10.23 -4.85 13.22
C ASP A 16 9.37 -6.06 13.65
N THR A 17 8.44 -6.49 12.80
CA THR A 17 7.52 -7.60 13.05
C THR A 17 7.34 -8.45 11.79
N PRO A 18 6.98 -9.74 11.93
CA PRO A 18 6.72 -10.58 10.78
C PRO A 18 5.63 -10.02 9.87
N LEU A 19 5.84 -10.07 8.56
CA LEU A 19 4.83 -9.68 7.57
C LEU A 19 3.53 -10.46 7.74
N PRO A 20 2.36 -9.88 7.44
CA PRO A 20 1.09 -10.59 7.32
C PRO A 20 1.20 -11.80 6.40
N ARG A 21 0.46 -12.88 6.70
CA ARG A 21 0.61 -14.16 6.00
C ARG A 21 0.50 -14.06 4.48
N GLY A 22 -0.59 -13.48 3.97
CA GLY A 22 -0.82 -13.39 2.52
C GLY A 22 0.23 -12.54 1.81
N LEU A 23 0.73 -11.48 2.46
CA LEU A 23 1.79 -10.66 1.92
C LEU A 23 3.15 -11.36 1.97
N ARG A 24 3.44 -12.10 3.05
CA ARG A 24 4.67 -12.88 3.17
C ARG A 24 4.77 -13.94 2.08
N GLU A 25 3.66 -14.63 1.81
CA GLU A 25 3.57 -15.63 0.73
C GLU A 25 3.78 -15.00 -0.66
N LEU A 26 3.31 -13.77 -0.85
CA LEU A 26 3.40 -13.07 -2.14
C LEU A 26 4.76 -12.40 -2.37
N ALA A 27 5.33 -11.80 -1.31
CA ALA A 27 6.41 -10.82 -1.44
C ALA A 27 7.54 -10.98 -0.42
N GLY A 28 7.42 -11.88 0.57
CA GLY A 28 8.41 -12.00 1.65
C GLY A 28 9.82 -12.32 1.14
N ASP A 29 9.89 -13.00 0.00
CA ASP A 29 11.12 -13.43 -0.63
C ASP A 29 11.69 -12.42 -1.64
N MET A 30 10.92 -11.38 -2.01
CA MET A 30 11.31 -10.37 -2.99
C MET A 30 12.37 -9.41 -2.44
N SER A 31 13.11 -8.77 -3.34
CA SER A 31 13.91 -7.60 -2.98
C SER A 31 13.00 -6.38 -2.75
N TRP A 32 13.54 -5.35 -2.10
CA TRP A 32 12.80 -4.10 -1.89
C TRP A 32 12.38 -3.43 -3.21
N ASP A 33 13.28 -3.33 -4.18
CA ASP A 33 13.01 -2.67 -5.47
C ASP A 33 11.90 -3.38 -6.25
N ASP A 34 11.89 -4.71 -6.19
CA ASP A 34 10.83 -5.51 -6.81
C ASP A 34 9.47 -5.25 -6.15
N VAL A 35 9.43 -5.09 -4.83
CA VAL A 35 8.19 -4.78 -4.10
C VAL A 35 7.70 -3.38 -4.44
N ALA A 36 8.58 -2.38 -4.41
CA ALA A 36 8.22 -1.01 -4.76
C ALA A 36 7.64 -0.94 -6.18
N THR A 37 8.27 -1.63 -7.14
CA THR A 37 7.78 -1.73 -8.52
C THR A 37 6.43 -2.43 -8.61
N THR A 38 6.27 -3.52 -7.85
CA THR A 38 5.07 -4.36 -7.93
C THR A 38 3.87 -3.75 -7.24
N PHE A 39 4.03 -3.08 -6.09
CA PHE A 39 2.90 -2.75 -5.20
C PHE A 39 2.59 -1.26 -5.05
N SER A 40 3.43 -0.36 -5.57
CA SER A 40 3.20 1.10 -5.49
C SER A 40 2.05 1.60 -6.38
N GLY A 41 1.62 0.81 -7.37
CA GLY A 41 0.45 1.11 -8.19
C GLY A 41 0.60 2.35 -9.06
N ALA A 42 1.28 2.23 -10.21
CA ALA A 42 1.27 3.26 -11.24
C ALA A 42 -0.15 3.42 -11.81
N GLY A 43 -0.65 4.66 -11.88
CA GLY A 43 -1.97 4.94 -12.40
C GLY A 43 -2.30 6.43 -12.42
N PRO A 44 -3.51 6.81 -12.87
CA PRO A 44 -3.89 8.20 -13.06
C PRO A 44 -4.16 8.94 -11.74
N LEU A 45 -4.40 8.22 -10.64
CA LEU A 45 -4.63 8.83 -9.35
C LEU A 45 -3.28 9.17 -8.72
N SER A 46 -3.07 10.46 -8.49
CA SER A 46 -1.89 10.98 -7.79
C SER A 46 -2.30 11.58 -6.46
N LEU A 47 -1.54 11.26 -5.42
CA LEU A 47 -1.66 11.87 -4.11
C LEU A 47 -0.34 12.57 -3.82
N ASP A 48 -0.27 13.85 -4.14
CA ASP A 48 0.87 14.67 -3.77
C ASP A 48 0.91 14.93 -2.27
N ASP A 49 2.09 15.34 -1.77
CA ASP A 49 2.34 15.52 -0.34
C ASP A 49 1.39 16.54 0.30
N ARG A 50 0.98 17.57 -0.44
CA ARG A 50 0.05 18.59 0.07
C ARG A 50 -1.35 18.02 0.27
N THR A 51 -1.83 17.25 -0.71
CA THR A 51 -3.14 16.61 -0.68
C THR A 51 -3.17 15.51 0.38
N ALA A 52 -2.11 14.72 0.46
CA ALA A 52 -1.89 13.74 1.53
C ALA A 52 -1.97 14.39 2.91
N ALA A 53 -1.23 15.47 3.15
CA ALA A 53 -1.22 16.17 4.43
C ALA A 53 -2.59 16.79 4.78
N ALA A 54 -3.28 17.35 3.78
CA ALA A 54 -4.62 17.90 3.96
C ALA A 54 -5.63 16.80 4.35
N LEU A 55 -5.65 15.67 3.64
CA LEU A 55 -6.49 14.53 3.98
C LEU A 55 -6.12 13.95 5.35
N ALA A 56 -4.83 13.83 5.67
CA ALA A 56 -4.37 13.30 6.95
C ALA A 56 -4.80 14.17 8.15
N SER A 57 -5.03 15.47 7.91
CA SER A 57 -5.52 16.42 8.91
C SER A 57 -7.05 16.46 9.02
N ALA A 58 -7.78 15.74 8.14
CA ALA A 58 -9.23 15.67 8.19
C ALA A 58 -9.72 14.84 9.40
N PRO A 59 -10.94 15.07 9.90
CA PRO A 59 -11.49 14.31 11.04
C PRO A 59 -11.60 12.80 10.78
N ALA A 60 -11.80 12.41 9.51
CA ALA A 60 -11.87 11.01 9.07
C ALA A 60 -11.15 10.85 7.72
N PRO A 61 -9.80 10.75 7.71
CA PRO A 61 -8.99 10.80 6.49
C PRO A 61 -9.35 9.73 5.46
N LEU A 62 -9.53 8.48 5.91
CA LEU A 62 -9.89 7.37 5.02
C LEU A 62 -11.30 7.53 4.46
N ALA A 63 -12.27 7.97 5.27
CA ALA A 63 -13.63 8.20 4.79
C ALA A 63 -13.65 9.30 3.71
N ALA A 64 -12.93 10.41 3.94
CA ALA A 64 -12.78 11.49 2.97
C ALA A 64 -12.15 11.00 1.66
N LEU A 65 -11.06 10.23 1.75
CA LEU A 65 -10.41 9.65 0.57
C LEU A 65 -11.33 8.68 -0.18
N THR A 66 -12.02 7.77 0.52
CA THR A 66 -12.94 6.83 -0.14
C THR A 66 -14.11 7.54 -0.82
N GLY A 67 -14.58 8.67 -0.28
CA GLY A 67 -15.57 9.52 -0.93
C GLY A 67 -15.04 10.11 -2.24
N LEU A 68 -13.82 10.67 -2.22
CA LEU A 68 -13.16 11.18 -3.42
C LEU A 68 -12.96 10.09 -4.48
N LEU A 69 -12.50 8.91 -4.08
CA LEU A 69 -12.32 7.78 -4.99
C LEU A 69 -13.64 7.32 -5.60
N TYR A 70 -14.70 7.26 -4.80
CA TYR A 70 -16.04 6.93 -5.26
C TYR A 70 -16.57 7.94 -6.28
N GLU A 71 -16.37 9.24 -6.04
CA GLU A 71 -16.73 10.30 -7.00
C GLU A 71 -15.97 10.18 -8.33
N GLN A 72 -14.75 9.63 -8.32
CA GLN A 72 -13.97 9.33 -9.52
C GLN A 72 -14.32 7.98 -10.18
N GLY A 73 -15.31 7.24 -9.66
CA GLY A 73 -15.72 5.93 -10.17
C GLY A 73 -14.79 4.77 -9.78
N CYS A 74 -13.85 4.99 -8.86
CA CYS A 74 -12.92 3.98 -8.37
C CYS A 74 -13.42 3.42 -7.03
N ALA A 75 -14.33 2.44 -7.08
CA ALA A 75 -14.78 1.76 -5.87
C ALA A 75 -13.68 0.80 -5.37
N VAL A 76 -13.19 1.04 -4.15
CA VAL A 76 -12.25 0.14 -3.47
C VAL A 76 -12.90 -0.35 -2.18
N GLU A 77 -13.22 -1.64 -2.12
CA GLU A 77 -13.56 -2.33 -0.87
C GLU A 77 -12.29 -2.87 -0.23
N MET A 78 -12.08 -2.58 1.05
CA MET A 78 -10.90 -3.02 1.80
C MET A 78 -11.15 -4.37 2.47
N LEU A 79 -10.38 -5.38 2.06
CA LEU A 79 -10.47 -6.75 2.60
C LEU A 79 -9.46 -6.99 3.73
N ASN A 80 -8.26 -6.42 3.61
CA ASN A 80 -7.23 -6.50 4.64
C ASN A 80 -6.52 -5.16 4.80
N PHE A 81 -6.18 -4.84 6.05
CA PHE A 81 -5.41 -3.68 6.42
C PHE A 81 -4.34 -4.08 7.43
N HIS A 82 -3.09 -3.77 7.14
CA HIS A 82 -1.98 -3.97 8.07
C HIS A 82 -1.06 -2.77 8.03
N GLN A 83 -0.61 -2.31 9.20
CA GLN A 83 0.29 -1.18 9.32
C GLN A 83 1.49 -1.58 10.18
N LEU A 84 2.68 -1.51 9.60
CA LEU A 84 3.93 -1.97 10.20
C LEU A 84 4.94 -0.81 10.25
N ARG A 85 5.87 -0.87 11.20
CA ARG A 85 7.01 0.05 11.27
C ARG A 85 8.20 -0.56 10.52
N ALA A 86 8.91 0.31 9.79
CA ALA A 86 10.09 -0.03 9.02
C ALA A 86 11.07 1.15 9.05
N GLY A 87 12.13 1.05 9.87
CA GLY A 87 13.23 2.02 9.87
C GLY A 87 12.82 3.48 10.10
N GLY A 88 11.87 3.73 11.01
CA GLY A 88 11.35 5.09 11.31
C GLY A 88 10.18 5.54 10.42
N GLN A 89 9.92 4.83 9.33
CA GLN A 89 8.74 5.02 8.49
C GLN A 89 7.62 4.06 8.88
N THR A 90 6.42 4.37 8.41
CA THR A 90 5.25 3.50 8.46
C THR A 90 4.96 2.93 7.08
N ALA A 91 4.73 1.63 7.03
CA ALA A 91 4.25 0.90 5.87
C ALA A 91 2.82 0.49 6.10
N THR A 92 1.94 0.82 5.17
CA THR A 92 0.55 0.34 5.19
C THR A 92 0.34 -0.56 4.00
N PHE A 93 -0.19 -1.75 4.29
CA PHE A 93 -0.55 -2.76 3.32
C PHE A 93 -2.05 -2.89 3.28
N ILE A 94 -2.59 -2.77 2.07
CA ILE A 94 -4.02 -2.91 1.84
C ILE A 94 -4.22 -3.98 0.81
N ARG A 95 -5.15 -4.89 1.08
CA ARG A 95 -5.72 -5.75 0.06
C ARG A 95 -7.12 -5.23 -0.24
N GLY A 96 -7.32 -4.71 -1.45
CA GLY A 96 -8.61 -4.17 -1.87
C GLY A 96 -9.20 -4.90 -3.08
N THR A 97 -10.48 -4.67 -3.34
CA THR A 97 -11.22 -5.24 -4.45
C THR A 97 -12.19 -4.24 -5.09
N ASP A 98 -12.42 -4.39 -6.40
CA ASP A 98 -13.47 -3.73 -7.18
C ASP A 98 -14.74 -4.62 -7.33
N GLY A 99 -14.78 -5.77 -6.63
CA GLY A 99 -15.80 -6.80 -6.75
C GLY A 99 -15.50 -7.90 -7.78
N VAL A 100 -14.46 -7.74 -8.61
CA VAL A 100 -14.04 -8.71 -9.63
C VAL A 100 -12.60 -9.16 -9.41
N ARG A 101 -11.69 -8.19 -9.23
CA ARG A 101 -10.27 -8.40 -8.96
C ARG A 101 -9.94 -8.10 -7.52
N THR A 102 -8.82 -8.64 -7.04
CA THR A 102 -8.30 -8.32 -5.72
C THR A 102 -6.81 -8.06 -5.81
N GLU A 103 -6.38 -6.93 -5.28
CA GLU A 103 -4.99 -6.49 -5.38
C GLU A 103 -4.44 -6.13 -4.00
N TRP A 104 -3.18 -6.51 -3.78
CA TRP A 104 -2.39 -5.95 -2.69
C TRP A 104 -1.74 -4.65 -3.16
N ALA A 105 -1.66 -3.67 -2.28
CA ALA A 105 -0.98 -2.41 -2.50
C ALA A 105 -0.28 -1.94 -1.23
N ILE A 106 0.65 -1.01 -1.41
CA ILE A 106 1.48 -0.50 -0.34
C ILE A 106 1.61 1.02 -0.38
N GLY A 107 1.68 1.64 0.80
CA GLY A 107 1.96 3.05 0.97
C GLY A 107 2.92 3.30 2.11
N TRP A 108 3.77 4.32 1.95
CA TRP A 108 4.84 4.65 2.88
C TRP A 108 4.79 6.12 3.26
N SER A 109 4.94 6.41 4.55
CA SER A 109 5.19 7.76 5.06
C SER A 109 5.69 7.64 6.50
N GLU A 110 6.37 8.64 7.00
CA GLU A 110 6.63 8.79 8.44
C GLU A 110 5.32 8.79 9.24
N SER A 111 4.28 9.42 8.68
CA SER A 111 2.93 9.46 9.25
C SER A 111 2.16 8.18 8.93
N PRO A 112 1.63 7.48 9.95
CA PRO A 112 0.79 6.31 9.75
C PRO A 112 -0.45 6.59 8.87
N THR A 113 -1.11 7.72 9.12
CA THR A 113 -2.30 8.12 8.36
C THR A 113 -1.97 8.36 6.89
N GLU A 114 -0.88 9.07 6.60
CA GLU A 114 -0.48 9.32 5.23
C GLU A 114 -0.05 8.04 4.50
N SER A 115 0.68 7.17 5.20
CA SER A 115 1.03 5.84 4.70
C SER A 115 -0.22 5.07 4.26
N ALA A 116 -1.30 5.12 5.06
CA ALA A 116 -2.58 4.50 4.72
C ALA A 116 -3.28 5.15 3.52
N LEU A 117 -3.28 6.48 3.43
CA LEU A 117 -3.86 7.19 2.28
C LEU A 117 -3.16 6.82 0.97
N ARG A 118 -1.81 6.79 0.98
CA ARG A 118 -1.00 6.38 -0.17
C ARG A 118 -1.28 4.93 -0.57
N ALA A 119 -1.44 4.03 0.41
CA ALA A 119 -1.76 2.63 0.15
C ALA A 119 -3.14 2.46 -0.52
N PHE A 120 -4.13 3.25 -0.13
CA PHE A 120 -5.46 3.25 -0.76
C PHE A 120 -5.41 3.73 -2.20
N VAL A 121 -4.67 4.80 -2.47
CA VAL A 121 -4.48 5.34 -3.83
C VAL A 121 -3.74 4.34 -4.72
N ALA A 122 -2.67 3.72 -4.21
CA ALA A 122 -1.97 2.65 -4.89
C ALA A 122 -2.92 1.45 -5.18
N CYS A 123 -3.78 1.09 -4.23
CA CYS A 123 -4.77 0.03 -4.42
C CYS A 123 -5.78 0.38 -5.51
N ALA A 124 -6.32 1.60 -5.50
CA ALA A 124 -7.25 2.08 -6.52
C ALA A 124 -6.61 2.04 -7.92
N ASN A 125 -5.36 2.51 -8.05
CA ASN A 125 -4.62 2.46 -9.32
C ASN A 125 -4.43 1.03 -9.83
N ARG A 126 -4.18 0.06 -8.94
CA ARG A 126 -3.96 -1.35 -9.32
C ARG A 126 -5.25 -2.08 -9.70
N LEU A 127 -6.39 -1.61 -9.20
CA LEU A 127 -7.71 -2.13 -9.54
C LEU A 127 -8.34 -1.42 -10.76
N ALA A 128 -7.65 -0.45 -11.37
CA ALA A 128 -8.09 0.22 -12.60
C ALA A 128 -7.77 -0.60 -13.87
#